data_AF-A0A379WWT1-F1
#
_entry.id   AF-A0A379WWT1-F1
#
_cell.length_a   1.000
_cell.length_b   1.000
_cell.length_c   1.000
_cell.angle_alpha   90.00
_cell.angle_beta   90.00
_cell.angle_gamma   90.00
#
_symmetry.space_group_name_H-M   'P 1'
#
loop_
_entity.id
_entity.type
_entity.pdbx_description
1 polymer ?
#
loop_
_entity_poly.entity_id
_entity_poly.type
_entity_poly.pdbx_seq_one_letter_code
_entity_poly.pdbx_strand_id
1 'polypeptide(L)'
;MTGSPYIDATISDNRHELIEKMQAGRIRGLVVIPVDFAQQMARDGDSAPIQVITDGSEPNTANFVQGYVEGIWQIWQQQRAEDRGDTFEPLIDVQTRYWFNPAAISQHFIIPGAVTIIMTVIGAILTSLVVAREWERGTMEALLSTEVTRVELLLCKLIPYYFLGMLAMLLCMLVSVFILGVPYRGSLVILFIITSLFLLSTLGMGLLISTITRNQFNAAQVALNAAFFALDYAVRIYLPDRQYACGDPRGDLYYSGALFCQHPTKVCFWPAIFRSC
;
A
#
# COMPACT_ATOMS: atom_id res chain seq x y z
N MET A 1 -22.82 12.90 20.83
CA MET A 1 -21.44 12.40 20.93
C MET A 1 -21.00 11.99 19.53
N THR A 2 -20.67 12.98 18.70
CA THR A 2 -20.06 12.86 17.36
C THR A 2 -19.56 14.27 17.07
N GLY A 3 -18.37 14.59 17.56
CA GLY A 3 -17.86 15.98 17.64
C GLY A 3 -16.73 16.30 16.66
N SER A 4 -16.22 15.31 15.92
CA SER A 4 -15.12 15.50 14.97
C SER A 4 -15.56 15.05 13.58
N PRO A 5 -15.39 15.88 12.53
CA PRO A 5 -15.66 15.48 11.14
C PRO A 5 -14.71 14.37 10.64
N TYR A 6 -13.66 14.06 11.41
CA TYR A 6 -12.64 13.06 11.07
C TYR A 6 -12.88 11.69 11.72
N ILE A 7 -13.80 11.57 12.68
CA ILE A 7 -14.01 10.35 13.47
C ILE A 7 -15.49 10.04 13.54
N ASP A 8 -15.89 8.95 12.88
CA ASP A 8 -17.20 8.34 13.07
C ASP A 8 -17.07 7.18 14.08
N ALA A 9 -17.64 7.36 15.27
CA ALA A 9 -17.50 6.42 16.38
C ALA A 9 -18.73 5.53 16.49
N THR A 10 -18.54 4.22 16.32
CA THR A 10 -19.57 3.21 16.60
C THR A 10 -19.34 2.62 17.99
N ILE A 11 -20.33 2.71 18.86
CA ILE A 11 -20.27 2.14 20.21
C ILE A 11 -20.97 0.77 20.19
N SER A 12 -20.29 -0.27 20.68
CA SER A 12 -20.88 -1.59 20.91
C SER A 12 -20.18 -2.26 22.08
N ASP A 13 -20.94 -3.03 22.86
CA ASP A 13 -20.44 -3.77 24.02
C ASP A 13 -19.86 -5.14 23.63
N ASN A 14 -20.03 -5.57 22.37
CA ASN A 14 -19.56 -6.85 21.88
C ASN A 14 -18.26 -6.73 21.08
N ARG A 15 -17.14 -7.12 21.72
CA ARG A 15 -15.81 -7.10 21.11
C ARG A 15 -15.71 -7.94 19.83
N HIS A 16 -16.37 -9.10 19.76
CA HIS A 16 -16.30 -9.96 18.57
C HIS A 16 -16.95 -9.32 17.35
N GLU A 17 -18.12 -8.68 17.54
CA GLU A 17 -18.83 -7.98 16.47
C GLU A 17 -18.00 -6.82 15.89
N LEU A 18 -17.30 -6.07 16.75
CA LEU A 18 -16.42 -5.01 16.30
C LEU A 18 -15.17 -5.55 15.59
N ILE A 19 -14.60 -6.68 16.02
CA ILE A 19 -13.48 -7.33 15.30
C ILE A 19 -13.94 -7.79 13.91
N GLU A 20 -15.13 -8.38 13.79
CA GLU A 20 -15.68 -8.79 12.50
C GLU A 20 -15.93 -7.58 11.59
N LYS A 21 -16.44 -6.47 12.15
CA LYS A 21 -16.58 -5.20 11.41
C LYS A 21 -15.23 -4.62 10.98
N MET A 22 -14.18 -4.78 11.79
CA MET A 22 -12.81 -4.37 11.42
C MET A 22 -12.26 -5.25 10.30
N GLN A 23 -12.42 -6.57 10.40
CA GLN A 23 -12.02 -7.51 9.33
C GLN A 23 -12.78 -7.27 8.03
N ALA A 24 -14.03 -6.84 8.11
CA ALA A 24 -14.83 -6.43 6.96
C ALA A 24 -14.48 -5.01 6.43
N GLY A 25 -13.47 -4.33 7.00
CA GLY A 25 -13.03 -3.00 6.60
C GLY A 25 -14.03 -1.88 6.88
N ARG A 26 -15.02 -2.10 7.76
CA ARG A 26 -16.03 -1.08 8.10
C ARG A 26 -15.56 -0.11 9.18
N ILE A 27 -14.62 -0.55 10.04
CA ILE A 27 -13.98 0.27 11.05
C ILE A 27 -12.46 0.11 10.95
N ARG A 28 -11.71 1.20 11.21
CA ARG A 28 -10.24 1.24 11.04
C ARG A 28 -9.46 0.97 12.33
N GLY A 29 -10.16 0.97 13.46
CA GLY A 29 -9.60 0.62 14.76
C GLY A 29 -10.69 0.57 15.84
N LEU A 30 -10.33 -0.01 16.98
CA LEU A 30 -11.17 -0.19 18.15
C LEU A 30 -10.45 0.39 19.35
N VAL A 31 -11.19 1.08 20.19
CA VAL A 31 -10.72 1.52 21.51
C VAL A 31 -11.48 0.71 22.54
N VAL A 32 -10.78 -0.12 23.31
CA VAL A 32 -11.34 -0.98 24.34
C VAL A 32 -11.10 -0.33 25.69
N ILE A 33 -12.19 0.08 26.33
CA ILE A 33 -12.20 0.65 27.67
C ILE A 33 -12.59 -0.46 28.65
N PRO A 34 -11.77 -0.78 29.66
CA PRO A 34 -12.10 -1.83 30.63
C PRO A 34 -13.32 -1.44 31.49
N VAL A 35 -14.09 -2.42 31.95
CA VAL A 35 -15.28 -2.18 32.79
C VAL A 35 -14.94 -1.52 34.13
N ASP A 36 -13.74 -1.78 34.64
CA ASP A 36 -13.24 -1.21 35.90
C ASP A 36 -12.54 0.14 35.71
N PHE A 37 -12.57 0.71 34.50
CA PHE A 37 -11.87 1.95 34.15
C PHE A 37 -12.16 3.10 35.11
N ALA A 38 -13.44 3.32 35.45
CA ALA A 38 -13.84 4.39 36.36
C ALA A 38 -13.35 4.15 37.81
N GLN A 39 -13.26 2.89 38.24
CA GLN A 39 -12.78 2.54 39.58
C GLN A 39 -11.26 2.63 39.67
N GLN A 40 -10.53 2.19 38.63
CA GLN A 40 -9.08 2.28 38.55
C GLN A 40 -8.61 3.73 38.48
N MET A 41 -9.29 4.57 37.69
CA MET A 41 -9.00 6.01 37.57
C MET A 41 -9.29 6.81 38.86
N ALA A 42 -10.14 6.29 39.75
CA ALA A 42 -10.49 6.94 41.02
C ALA A 42 -9.50 6.63 42.16
N ARG A 43 -8.58 5.69 41.95
CA ARG A 43 -7.54 5.35 42.93
C ARG A 43 -6.30 6.21 42.66
N ASP A 44 -5.79 6.87 43.70
CA ASP A 44 -4.55 7.63 43.60
C ASP A 44 -3.37 6.72 43.23
N GLY A 45 -2.72 7.03 42.10
CA GLY A 45 -1.52 6.34 41.61
C GLY A 45 -1.74 5.16 40.65
N ASP A 46 -2.99 4.79 40.33
CA ASP A 46 -3.28 3.70 39.38
C ASP A 46 -3.48 4.26 37.96
N SER A 47 -2.77 3.68 36.98
CA SER A 47 -2.95 4.02 35.56
C SER A 47 -4.00 3.10 34.96
N ALA A 48 -5.19 3.61 34.59
CA ALA A 48 -6.20 2.80 33.92
C ALA A 48 -5.79 2.59 32.44
N PRO A 49 -5.41 1.37 32.01
CA PRO A 49 -4.92 1.14 30.67
C PRO A 49 -6.07 1.12 29.66
N ILE A 50 -5.98 1.96 28.63
CA ILE A 50 -6.86 1.88 27.46
C ILE A 50 -6.14 1.09 26.38
N GLN A 51 -6.84 0.11 25.80
CA GLN A 51 -6.28 -0.68 24.70
C GLN A 51 -6.80 -0.15 23.36
N VAL A 52 -5.88 0.23 22.47
CA VAL A 52 -6.19 0.56 21.08
C VAL A 52 -5.80 -0.63 20.20
N ILE A 53 -6.74 -1.10 19.38
CA ILE A 53 -6.55 -2.21 18.44
C ILE A 53 -6.77 -1.66 17.04
N THR A 54 -5.78 -1.79 16.17
CA THR A 54 -5.83 -1.27 14.80
C THR A 54 -5.53 -2.38 13.79
N ASP A 55 -5.94 -2.16 12.55
CA ASP A 55 -5.68 -3.10 11.46
C ASP A 55 -4.20 -3.03 11.04
N GLY A 56 -3.49 -4.15 11.18
CA GLY A 56 -2.07 -4.26 10.81
C GLY A 56 -1.80 -4.41 9.30
N SER A 57 -2.84 -4.58 8.47
CA SER A 57 -2.70 -4.62 7.00
C SER A 57 -2.43 -3.21 6.43
N GLU A 58 -2.89 -2.17 7.12
CA GLU A 58 -2.70 -0.76 6.77
C GLU A 58 -1.91 -0.02 7.86
N PRO A 59 -0.57 -0.16 7.91
CA PRO A 59 0.23 0.40 9.00
C PRO A 59 0.12 1.93 9.09
N ASN A 60 -0.02 2.65 7.97
CA ASN A 60 -0.18 4.10 7.99
C ASN A 60 -1.49 4.50 8.69
N THR A 61 -2.60 3.87 8.28
CA THR A 61 -3.93 4.08 8.89
C THR A 61 -3.92 3.73 10.38
N ALA A 62 -3.29 2.61 10.75
CA ALA A 62 -3.13 2.20 12.15
C ALA A 62 -2.38 3.24 12.99
N ASN A 63 -1.27 3.79 12.48
CA ASN A 63 -0.51 4.85 13.16
C ASN A 63 -1.34 6.13 13.32
N PHE A 64 -2.13 6.51 12.30
CA PHE A 64 -3.02 7.66 12.42
C PHE A 64 -4.07 7.44 13.51
N VAL A 65 -4.77 6.29 13.51
CA VAL A 65 -5.78 5.98 14.53
C VAL A 65 -5.16 6.00 15.92
N GLN A 66 -3.97 5.40 16.10
CA GLN A 66 -3.26 5.44 17.37
C GLN A 66 -2.92 6.88 17.80
N GLY A 67 -2.33 7.69 16.91
CA GLY A 67 -2.00 9.09 17.20
C GLY A 67 -3.22 9.97 17.52
N TYR A 68 -4.35 9.74 16.84
CA TYR A 68 -5.61 10.44 17.15
C TYR A 68 -6.15 10.05 18.52
N VAL A 69 -6.13 8.76 18.88
CA VAL A 69 -6.60 8.31 20.20
C VAL A 69 -5.69 8.82 21.31
N GLU A 70 -4.37 8.80 21.10
CA GLU A 70 -3.39 9.39 22.02
C GLU A 70 -3.63 10.90 22.21
N GLY A 71 -3.87 11.64 21.12
CA GLY A 71 -4.19 13.06 21.18
C GLY A 71 -5.50 13.36 21.93
N ILE A 72 -6.57 12.60 21.66
CA ILE A 72 -7.85 12.73 22.38
C ILE A 72 -7.65 12.46 23.87
N TRP A 73 -6.88 11.42 24.19
CA TRP A 73 -6.60 11.04 25.57
C TRP A 73 -5.82 12.12 26.32
N GLN A 74 -4.79 12.71 25.70
CA GLN A 74 -4.04 13.82 26.28
C GLN A 74 -4.92 15.05 26.54
N ILE A 75 -5.77 15.41 25.59
CA ILE A 75 -6.71 16.54 25.74
C ILE A 75 -7.70 16.26 26.88
N TRP A 76 -8.24 15.04 26.97
CA TRP A 76 -9.18 14.67 28.03
C TRP A 76 -8.54 14.71 29.42
N GLN A 77 -7.29 14.26 29.54
CA GLN A 77 -6.54 14.33 30.80
C GLN A 77 -6.17 15.77 31.18
N GLN A 78 -5.81 16.61 30.21
CA GLN A 78 -5.55 18.03 30.45
C GLN A 78 -6.80 18.73 31.01
N GLN A 79 -7.96 18.51 30.40
CA GLN A 79 -9.24 19.06 30.89
C GLN A 79 -9.55 18.59 32.32
N ARG A 80 -9.31 17.30 32.61
CA ARG A 80 -9.50 16.74 33.96
C ARG A 80 -8.53 17.29 35.01
N ALA A 81 -7.30 17.60 34.63
CA ALA A 81 -6.31 18.23 35.50
C ALA A 81 -6.70 19.69 35.80
N GLU A 82 -7.14 20.43 34.77
CA GLU A 82 -7.69 21.79 34.91
C GLU A 82 -8.92 21.81 35.84
N ASP A 83 -9.84 20.86 35.69
CA ASP A 83 -11.02 20.72 36.56
C ASP A 83 -10.68 20.41 38.04
N ARG A 84 -9.55 19.73 38.30
CA ARG A 84 -9.07 19.41 39.66
C ARG A 84 -8.14 20.47 40.25
N GLY A 85 -7.64 21.41 39.44
CA GLY A 85 -6.68 22.43 39.87
C GLY A 85 -5.25 21.89 40.06
N ASP A 86 -4.93 20.72 39.51
CA ASP A 86 -3.62 20.08 39.62
C ASP A 86 -2.73 20.39 38.40
N THR A 87 -1.41 20.40 38.60
CA THR A 87 -0.45 20.53 37.50
C THR A 87 -0.39 19.24 36.69
N PHE A 88 -0.64 19.34 35.39
CA PHE A 88 -0.60 18.22 34.46
C PHE A 88 0.83 17.66 34.30
N GLU A 89 1.08 16.49 34.88
CA GLU A 89 2.24 15.65 34.54
C GLU A 89 1.75 14.49 33.65
N PRO A 90 2.11 14.46 32.35
CA PRO A 90 1.75 13.36 31.47
C PRO A 90 2.61 12.14 31.79
N LEU A 91 2.15 11.25 32.66
CA LEU A 91 2.77 9.94 32.87
C LEU A 91 2.01 8.88 32.07
N ILE A 92 2.30 8.79 30.77
CA ILE A 92 1.81 7.70 29.92
C ILE A 92 3.02 6.90 29.43
N ASP A 93 3.09 5.64 29.83
CA ASP A 93 3.95 4.64 29.19
C ASP A 93 3.14 3.91 28.11
N VAL A 94 3.26 4.36 26.85
CA VAL A 94 2.56 3.73 25.72
C VAL A 94 3.30 2.44 25.34
N GLN A 95 2.72 1.31 25.70
CA GLN A 95 3.24 0.00 25.32
C GLN A 95 2.57 -0.54 24.05
N THR A 96 3.10 -0.14 22.89
CA THR A 96 2.62 -0.62 21.58
C THR A 96 3.01 -2.09 21.37
N ARG A 97 2.03 -2.96 21.08
CA ARG A 97 2.26 -4.39 20.80
C ARG A 97 1.64 -4.81 19.48
N TYR A 98 2.48 -5.06 18.48
CA TYR A 98 2.07 -5.59 17.19
C TYR A 98 1.83 -7.11 17.26
N TRP A 99 0.69 -7.58 16.74
CA TRP A 99 0.33 -9.01 16.76
C TRP A 99 1.03 -9.81 15.65
N PHE A 100 1.14 -9.24 14.45
CA PHE A 100 1.75 -9.92 13.28
C PHE A 100 3.26 -9.68 13.14
N ASN A 101 3.80 -8.61 13.75
CA ASN A 101 5.23 -8.28 13.70
C ASN A 101 5.69 -7.65 15.03
N PRO A 102 5.89 -8.45 16.10
CA PRO A 102 6.22 -7.94 17.43
C PRO A 102 7.48 -7.09 17.48
N ALA A 103 8.42 -7.29 16.54
CA ALA A 103 9.66 -6.54 16.42
C ALA A 103 9.56 -5.34 15.46
N ALA A 104 8.36 -5.03 14.93
CA ALA A 104 8.09 -3.93 14.00
C ALA A 104 9.08 -3.84 12.82
N ILE A 105 9.57 -4.99 12.33
CA ILE A 105 10.56 -5.02 11.26
C ILE A 105 9.89 -4.65 9.93
N SER A 106 10.09 -3.41 9.46
CA SER A 106 9.51 -2.88 8.22
C SER A 106 9.84 -3.72 6.97
N GLN A 107 10.93 -4.48 7.02
CA GLN A 107 11.37 -5.39 5.95
C GLN A 107 10.28 -6.40 5.55
N HIS A 108 9.50 -6.92 6.51
CA HIS A 108 8.45 -7.89 6.23
C HIS A 108 7.30 -7.34 5.38
N PHE A 109 7.13 -6.02 5.34
CA PHE A 109 6.09 -5.35 4.55
C PHE A 109 6.64 -4.78 3.24
N ILE A 110 7.81 -4.15 3.28
CA ILE A 110 8.37 -3.43 2.13
C ILE A 110 8.94 -4.40 1.08
N ILE A 111 9.56 -5.51 1.51
CA ILE A 111 10.28 -6.41 0.60
C ILE A 111 9.33 -7.10 -0.40
N PRO A 112 8.19 -7.71 0.00
CA PRO A 112 7.28 -8.34 -0.95
C PRO A 112 6.72 -7.36 -1.99
N GLY A 113 6.42 -6.12 -1.56
CA GLY A 113 5.99 -5.05 -2.45
C GLY A 113 7.10 -4.67 -3.46
N ALA A 114 8.33 -4.51 -2.99
CA ALA A 114 9.48 -4.20 -3.83
C ALA A 114 9.73 -5.28 -4.90
N VAL A 115 9.60 -6.58 -4.56
CA VAL A 115 9.73 -7.67 -5.54
C VAL A 115 8.70 -7.53 -6.66
N THR A 116 7.45 -7.22 -6.32
CA THR A 116 6.37 -7.02 -7.30
C THR A 116 6.67 -5.83 -8.21
N ILE A 117 7.14 -4.71 -7.65
CA ILE A 117 7.54 -3.52 -8.43
C ILE A 117 8.67 -3.87 -9.40
N ILE A 118 9.71 -4.56 -8.93
CA ILE A 118 10.85 -4.98 -9.76
C ILE A 118 10.37 -5.87 -10.91
N MET A 119 9.50 -6.85 -10.63
CA MET A 119 8.91 -7.71 -11.66
C MET A 119 8.13 -6.90 -12.70
N THR A 120 7.31 -5.94 -12.28
CA THR A 120 6.54 -5.08 -13.19
C THR A 120 7.46 -4.27 -14.09
N VAL A 121 8.49 -3.65 -13.51
CA VAL A 121 9.44 -2.80 -14.24
C VAL A 121 10.24 -3.62 -15.25
N ILE A 122 10.78 -4.77 -14.83
CA ILE A 122 11.51 -5.68 -15.71
C ILE A 122 10.60 -6.17 -16.83
N GLY A 123 9.40 -6.66 -16.48
CA GLY A 123 8.43 -7.17 -17.45
C GLY A 123 8.03 -6.12 -18.47
N ALA A 124 7.59 -4.94 -18.02
CA ALA A 124 7.10 -3.88 -18.88
C ALA A 124 8.19 -3.28 -19.79
N ILE A 125 9.38 -2.99 -19.25
CA ILE A 125 10.48 -2.41 -20.04
C ILE A 125 11.02 -3.45 -21.02
N LEU A 126 11.38 -4.65 -20.55
CA LEU A 126 12.03 -5.63 -21.43
C LEU A 126 11.11 -5.99 -22.60
N THR A 127 9.81 -6.18 -22.35
CA THR A 127 8.85 -6.52 -23.42
C THR A 127 8.49 -5.36 -24.32
N SER A 128 8.39 -4.13 -23.81
CA SER A 128 8.14 -2.96 -24.65
C SER A 128 9.28 -2.69 -25.64
N LEU A 129 10.50 -3.12 -25.32
CA LEU A 129 11.65 -3.00 -26.23
C LEU A 129 11.73 -4.11 -27.27
N VAL A 130 11.03 -5.24 -27.11
CA VAL A 130 11.20 -6.44 -27.98
C VAL A 130 10.89 -6.14 -29.44
N VAL A 131 9.75 -5.49 -29.70
CA VAL A 131 9.29 -5.19 -31.06
C VAL A 131 9.84 -3.84 -31.51
N ALA A 132 9.85 -2.84 -30.62
CA ALA A 132 10.42 -1.52 -30.89
C ALA A 132 11.89 -1.57 -31.36
N ARG A 133 12.71 -2.49 -30.81
CA ARG A 133 14.09 -2.73 -31.26
C ARG A 133 14.20 -3.18 -32.71
N GLU A 134 13.25 -3.98 -33.18
CA GLU A 134 13.26 -4.49 -34.56
C GLU A 134 12.80 -3.45 -35.55
N TRP A 135 11.85 -2.60 -35.14
CA TRP A 135 11.45 -1.43 -35.90
C TRP A 135 12.62 -0.47 -36.09
N GLU A 136 13.34 -0.13 -35.01
CA GLU A 136 14.48 0.79 -35.10
C GLU A 136 15.66 0.24 -35.90
N ARG A 137 15.90 -1.08 -35.83
CA ARG A 137 16.97 -1.73 -36.60
C ARG A 137 16.62 -1.94 -38.07
N GLY A 138 15.38 -1.65 -38.49
CA GLY A 138 14.90 -1.91 -39.84
C GLY A 138 14.79 -3.40 -40.19
N THR A 139 15.00 -4.30 -39.23
CA THR A 139 14.93 -5.76 -39.44
C THR A 139 13.50 -6.25 -39.58
N MET A 140 12.51 -5.42 -39.24
CA MET A 140 11.09 -5.77 -39.35
C MET A 140 10.70 -6.14 -40.79
N GLU A 141 11.25 -5.45 -41.79
CA GLU A 141 10.94 -5.71 -43.20
C GLU A 141 11.52 -7.04 -43.69
N ALA A 142 12.72 -7.42 -43.21
CA ALA A 142 13.34 -8.71 -43.50
C ALA A 142 12.65 -9.88 -42.77
N LEU A 143 12.06 -9.64 -41.60
CA LEU A 143 11.29 -10.64 -40.87
C LEU A 143 9.93 -10.90 -41.53
N LEU A 144 9.31 -9.87 -42.09
CA LEU A 144 8.04 -9.99 -42.81
C LEU A 144 8.18 -10.69 -44.18
N SER A 145 9.39 -10.75 -44.75
CA SER A 145 9.65 -11.48 -46.00
C SER A 145 10.02 -12.96 -45.81
N THR A 146 10.18 -13.39 -44.56
CA THR A 146 10.44 -14.81 -44.22
C THR A 146 9.10 -15.56 -44.05
N GLU A 147 9.03 -16.84 -44.43
CA GLU A 147 7.82 -17.69 -44.30
C GLU A 147 7.38 -17.99 -42.85
N VAL A 148 7.88 -17.27 -41.85
CA VAL A 148 7.57 -17.49 -40.43
C VAL A 148 6.34 -16.67 -40.03
N THR A 149 5.42 -17.28 -39.27
CA THR A 149 4.23 -16.54 -38.82
C THR A 149 4.57 -15.50 -37.75
N ARG A 150 3.82 -14.38 -37.73
CA ARG A 150 3.99 -13.32 -36.72
C ARG A 150 3.87 -13.85 -35.28
N VAL A 151 3.04 -14.87 -35.06
CA VAL A 151 2.82 -15.47 -33.74
C VAL A 151 4.02 -16.31 -33.30
N GLU A 152 4.61 -17.12 -34.20
CA GLU A 152 5.82 -17.89 -33.90
C GLU A 152 7.00 -16.98 -33.55
N LEU A 153 7.18 -15.89 -34.31
CA LEU A 153 8.24 -14.92 -34.04
C LEU A 153 8.10 -14.27 -32.65
N LEU A 154 6.87 -13.92 -32.27
CA LEU A 154 6.58 -13.35 -30.96
C LEU A 154 6.78 -14.39 -29.85
N LEU A 155 6.32 -15.64 -30.03
CA LEU A 155 6.46 -16.70 -29.03
C LEU A 155 7.93 -17.05 -28.76
N CYS A 156 8.75 -17.18 -29.81
CA CYS A 156 10.17 -17.48 -29.68
C CYS A 156 10.95 -16.43 -28.88
N LYS A 157 10.43 -15.20 -28.82
CA LYS A 157 10.99 -14.12 -28.00
C LYS A 157 10.34 -14.05 -26.63
N LEU A 158 9.03 -14.20 -26.56
CA LEU A 158 8.28 -14.11 -25.31
C LEU A 158 8.71 -15.20 -24.32
N ILE A 159 8.95 -16.43 -24.80
CA ILE A 159 9.39 -17.57 -23.99
C ILE A 159 10.68 -17.26 -23.21
N PRO A 160 11.79 -16.82 -23.83
CA PRO A 160 13.00 -16.50 -23.07
C PRO A 160 12.81 -15.33 -22.09
N TYR A 161 11.97 -14.32 -22.41
CA TYR A 161 11.66 -13.25 -21.45
C TYR A 161 10.83 -13.75 -20.26
N TYR A 162 9.91 -14.70 -20.48
CA TYR A 162 9.16 -15.35 -19.41
C TYR A 162 10.10 -16.10 -18.45
N PHE A 163 11.03 -16.90 -18.98
CA PHE A 163 12.03 -17.59 -18.16
C PHE A 163 12.96 -16.62 -17.43
N LEU A 164 13.36 -15.52 -18.08
CA LEU A 164 14.15 -14.47 -17.45
C LEU A 164 13.40 -13.83 -16.27
N GLY A 165 12.11 -13.54 -16.43
CA GLY A 165 11.26 -13.03 -15.35
C GLY A 165 11.13 -14.03 -14.19
N MET A 166 10.99 -15.32 -14.50
CA MET A 166 10.91 -16.36 -13.48
C MET A 166 12.22 -16.52 -12.70
N LEU A 167 13.36 -16.44 -13.39
CA LEU A 167 14.67 -16.44 -12.77
C LEU A 167 14.88 -15.20 -11.89
N ALA A 168 14.44 -14.03 -12.34
CA ALA A 168 14.49 -12.81 -11.55
C ALA A 168 13.64 -12.92 -10.27
N MET A 169 12.43 -13.51 -10.34
CA MET A 169 11.62 -13.78 -9.16
C MET A 169 12.35 -14.72 -8.19
N LEU A 170 12.94 -15.80 -8.70
CA LEU A 170 13.69 -16.75 -7.89
C LEU A 170 14.88 -16.09 -7.19
N LEU A 171 15.62 -15.21 -7.89
CA LEU A 171 16.71 -14.44 -7.30
C LEU A 171 16.21 -13.48 -6.21
N CYS A 172 15.15 -12.72 -6.47
CA CYS A 172 14.54 -11.83 -5.48
C CYS A 172 14.08 -12.60 -4.23
N MET A 173 13.50 -13.78 -4.43
CA MET A 173 13.08 -14.66 -3.35
C MET A 173 14.27 -15.17 -2.52
N LEU A 174 15.35 -15.62 -3.16
CA LEU A 174 16.57 -16.04 -2.48
C LEU A 174 17.18 -14.91 -1.67
N VAL A 175 17.30 -13.71 -2.24
CA VAL A 175 17.82 -12.53 -1.53
C VAL A 175 16.95 -12.19 -0.32
N SER A 176 15.62 -12.23 -0.48
CA SER A 176 14.68 -11.92 0.60
C SER A 176 14.80 -12.87 1.79
N VAL A 177 15.01 -14.17 1.53
CA VAL A 177 15.11 -15.18 2.60
C VAL A 177 16.53 -15.26 3.18
N PHE A 178 17.56 -15.35 2.33
CA PHE A 178 18.94 -15.62 2.77
C PHE A 178 19.69 -14.38 3.23
N ILE A 179 19.46 -13.22 2.61
CA ILE A 179 20.19 -11.98 2.95
C ILE A 179 19.37 -11.15 3.93
N LEU A 180 18.08 -11.01 3.68
CA LEU A 180 17.19 -10.12 4.46
C LEU A 180 16.44 -10.85 5.58
N GLY A 181 16.58 -12.17 5.70
CA GLY A 181 16.03 -12.96 6.81
C GLY A 181 14.50 -12.96 6.88
N VAL A 182 13.79 -12.67 5.78
CA VAL A 182 12.33 -12.65 5.77
C VAL A 182 11.80 -14.08 5.79
N PRO A 183 11.04 -14.49 6.82
CA PRO A 183 10.52 -15.85 6.90
C PRO A 183 9.42 -16.06 5.85
N TYR A 184 9.66 -16.97 4.92
CA TYR A 184 8.66 -17.37 3.94
C TYR A 184 7.68 -18.36 4.56
N ARG A 185 6.41 -17.95 4.70
CA ARG A 185 5.34 -18.79 5.23
C ARG A 185 4.30 -19.02 4.13
N GLY A 186 4.50 -20.06 3.31
CA GLY A 186 3.59 -20.39 2.20
C GLY A 186 4.04 -21.59 1.36
N SER A 187 3.24 -21.94 0.36
CA SER A 187 3.60 -22.96 -0.64
C SER A 187 4.29 -22.31 -1.84
N LEU A 188 5.48 -22.80 -2.17
CA LEU A 188 6.25 -22.36 -3.34
C LEU A 188 5.47 -22.51 -4.65
N VAL A 189 4.58 -23.51 -4.73
CA VAL A 189 3.75 -23.76 -5.92
C VAL A 189 2.74 -22.64 -6.14
N ILE A 190 2.09 -22.16 -5.08
CA ILE A 190 1.12 -21.06 -5.17
C ILE A 190 1.82 -19.79 -5.62
N LEU A 191 3.00 -19.51 -5.04
CA LEU A 191 3.81 -18.37 -5.45
C LEU A 191 4.21 -18.47 -6.91
N PHE A 192 4.67 -19.65 -7.36
CA PHE A 192 5.01 -19.89 -8.77
C PHE A 192 3.83 -19.61 -9.71
N ILE A 193 2.63 -20.11 -9.40
CA ILE A 193 1.42 -19.93 -10.22
C ILE A 193 1.01 -18.47 -10.30
N ILE A 194 0.95 -17.78 -9.15
CA ILE A 194 0.57 -16.37 -9.08
C ILE A 194 1.60 -15.50 -9.83
N THR A 195 2.90 -15.73 -9.61
CA THR A 195 3.95 -15.00 -10.33
C THR A 195 3.89 -15.29 -11.83
N SER A 196 3.64 -16.54 -12.24
CA SER A 196 3.51 -16.89 -13.66
C SER A 196 2.37 -16.13 -14.34
N LEU A 197 1.17 -16.13 -13.73
CA LEU A 197 0.01 -15.37 -14.21
C LEU A 197 0.29 -13.87 -14.26
N PHE A 198 0.94 -13.35 -13.21
CA PHE A 198 1.33 -11.95 -13.12
C PHE A 198 2.31 -11.56 -14.24
N LEU A 199 3.37 -12.35 -14.44
CA LEU A 199 4.34 -12.16 -15.51
C LEU A 199 3.66 -12.20 -16.88
N LEU A 200 2.82 -13.19 -17.16
CA LEU A 200 2.08 -13.28 -18.42
C LEU A 200 1.26 -12.01 -18.70
N SER A 201 0.59 -11.46 -17.68
CA SER A 201 -0.17 -10.22 -17.80
C SER A 201 0.73 -9.01 -18.09
N THR A 202 1.81 -8.83 -17.33
CA THR A 202 2.74 -7.70 -17.52
C THR A 202 3.47 -7.78 -18.86
N LEU A 203 3.90 -8.98 -19.27
CA LEU A 203 4.55 -9.20 -20.55
C LEU A 203 3.59 -8.90 -21.71
N GLY A 204 2.31 -9.31 -21.61
CA GLY A 204 1.28 -8.99 -22.60
C GLY A 204 1.02 -7.49 -22.71
N MET A 205 0.97 -6.79 -21.57
CA MET A 205 0.84 -5.33 -21.53
C MET A 205 2.03 -4.62 -22.19
N GLY A 206 3.26 -5.02 -21.88
CA GLY A 206 4.44 -4.42 -22.50
C GLY A 206 4.56 -4.75 -23.99
N LEU A 207 4.12 -5.94 -24.42
CA LEU A 207 4.03 -6.30 -25.84
C LEU A 207 3.03 -5.40 -26.59
N LEU A 208 1.86 -5.14 -26.01
CA LEU A 208 0.85 -4.22 -26.56
C LEU A 208 1.42 -2.81 -26.73
N ILE A 209 2.19 -2.34 -25.74
CA ILE A 209 2.87 -1.04 -25.83
C ILE A 209 3.92 -1.04 -26.94
N SER A 210 4.68 -2.13 -27.06
CA SER A 210 5.73 -2.32 -28.08
C SER A 210 5.21 -2.26 -29.51
N THR A 211 4.00 -2.77 -29.78
CA THR A 211 3.43 -2.76 -31.13
C THR A 211 2.93 -1.39 -31.55
N ILE A 212 2.52 -0.55 -30.59
CA ILE A 212 2.06 0.82 -30.83
C ILE A 212 3.25 1.77 -31.00
N THR A 213 4.36 1.51 -30.31
CA THR A 213 5.53 2.39 -30.28
C THR A 213 6.65 1.90 -31.21
N ARG A 214 7.03 2.74 -32.17
CA ARG A 214 8.08 2.39 -33.16
C ARG A 214 9.50 2.74 -32.73
N ASN A 215 9.66 3.46 -31.61
CA ASN A 215 10.94 3.94 -31.09
C ASN A 215 11.17 3.34 -29.69
N GLN A 216 12.35 2.81 -29.43
CA GLN A 216 12.76 2.15 -28.19
C GLN A 216 12.69 3.09 -26.99
N PHE A 217 13.15 4.33 -27.14
CA PHE A 217 13.13 5.31 -26.06
C PHE A 217 11.70 5.68 -25.68
N ASN A 218 10.84 5.92 -26.69
CA ASN A 218 9.43 6.19 -26.44
C ASN A 218 8.72 4.96 -25.83
N ALA A 219 8.98 3.75 -26.33
CA ALA A 219 8.45 2.50 -25.80
C ALA A 219 8.81 2.31 -24.32
N ALA A 220 10.07 2.59 -23.95
CA ALA A 220 10.54 2.53 -22.57
C ALA A 220 9.80 3.52 -21.67
N GLN A 221 9.66 4.77 -22.12
CA GLN A 221 8.97 5.81 -21.34
C GLN A 221 7.48 5.50 -21.14
N VAL A 222 6.79 5.06 -22.19
CA VAL A 222 5.37 4.69 -22.10
C VAL A 222 5.19 3.48 -21.19
N ALA A 223 6.07 2.47 -21.29
CA ALA A 223 6.03 1.29 -20.43
C ALA A 223 6.27 1.64 -18.95
N LEU A 224 7.22 2.54 -18.67
CA LEU A 224 7.48 3.02 -17.31
C LEU A 224 6.29 3.77 -16.71
N ASN A 225 5.70 4.70 -17.47
CA ASN A 225 4.51 5.43 -17.01
C ASN A 225 3.33 4.48 -16.79
N ALA A 226 3.10 3.57 -17.73
CA ALA A 226 2.01 2.60 -17.63
C ALA A 226 2.21 1.63 -16.45
N ALA A 227 3.44 1.18 -16.21
CA ALA A 227 3.80 0.36 -15.05
C ALA A 227 3.58 1.11 -13.74
N PHE A 228 3.96 2.39 -13.68
CA PHE A 228 3.72 3.24 -12.52
C PHE A 228 2.23 3.38 -12.21
N PHE A 229 1.41 3.69 -13.22
CA PHE A 229 -0.04 3.74 -13.05
C PHE A 229 -0.61 2.39 -12.62
N ALA A 230 -0.20 1.28 -13.26
CA ALA A 230 -0.67 -0.05 -12.89
C ALA A 230 -0.39 -0.39 -11.42
N LEU A 231 0.79 -0.01 -10.92
CA LEU A 231 1.17 -0.18 -9.52
C LEU A 231 0.32 0.72 -8.59
N ASP A 232 0.11 1.99 -8.95
CA ASP A 232 -0.73 2.91 -8.17
C ASP A 232 -2.18 2.42 -8.09
N TYR A 233 -2.76 1.96 -9.21
CA TYR A 233 -4.09 1.36 -9.23
C TYR A 233 -4.16 0.07 -8.41
N ALA A 234 -3.14 -0.79 -8.48
CA ALA A 234 -3.09 -2.01 -7.67
C ALA A 234 -3.04 -1.67 -6.18
N VAL A 235 -2.22 -0.69 -5.79
CA VAL A 235 -2.14 -0.17 -4.41
C VAL A 235 -3.48 0.42 -3.98
N ARG A 236 -4.17 1.17 -4.84
CA ARG A 236 -5.47 1.79 -4.53
C ARG A 236 -6.64 0.80 -4.47
N ILE A 237 -6.56 -0.32 -5.16
CA ILE A 237 -7.54 -1.42 -5.04
C ILE A 237 -7.32 -2.19 -3.73
N TYR A 238 -6.06 -2.39 -3.33
CA TYR A 238 -5.70 -3.10 -2.10
C TYR A 238 -5.82 -2.26 -0.84
N LEU A 239 -5.50 -0.97 -0.93
CA LEU A 239 -5.81 0.06 0.06
C LEU A 239 -6.89 0.94 -0.56
N PRO A 240 -8.16 0.53 -0.48
CA PRO A 240 -9.25 1.43 -0.80
C PRO A 240 -9.21 2.54 0.25
N ASP A 241 -8.50 3.62 -0.07
CA ASP A 241 -8.73 4.91 0.56
C ASP A 241 -10.18 5.26 0.25
N ARG A 242 -11.09 4.80 1.10
CA ARG A 242 -12.42 5.36 1.21
C ARG A 242 -12.22 6.75 1.79
N GLN A 243 -11.91 7.68 0.89
CA GLN A 243 -11.97 9.10 1.15
C GLN A 243 -13.42 9.43 1.45
N TYR A 244 -13.75 9.49 2.73
CA TYR A 244 -15.02 10.02 3.19
C TYR A 244 -15.09 11.47 2.70
N ALA A 245 -16.14 11.78 1.94
CA ALA A 245 -16.41 13.11 1.45
C ALA A 245 -16.44 14.10 2.64
N CYS A 246 -15.65 15.18 2.55
CA CYS A 246 -15.85 16.32 3.44
C CYS A 246 -17.21 16.94 3.09
N GLY A 247 -18.23 16.66 3.90
CA GLY A 247 -19.49 17.38 3.85
C GLY A 247 -19.34 18.75 4.49
N ASP A 248 -19.23 19.80 3.68
CA ASP A 248 -19.54 21.16 4.11
C ASP A 248 -21.06 21.26 4.35
N PRO A 249 -21.56 21.86 5.46
CA PRO A 249 -22.98 22.19 5.63
C PRO A 249 -23.60 23.03 4.50
N ARG A 250 -22.81 23.54 3.54
CA ARG A 250 -23.28 24.28 2.35
C ARG A 250 -23.45 23.46 1.06
N GLY A 251 -23.13 22.16 1.07
CA GLY A 251 -23.49 21.25 -0.04
C GLY A 251 -22.56 21.24 -1.26
N ASP A 252 -21.36 21.83 -1.18
CA ASP A 252 -20.36 21.74 -2.24
C ASP A 252 -19.38 20.58 -1.99
N LEU A 253 -19.37 19.57 -2.87
CA LEU A 253 -18.45 18.42 -2.79
C LEU A 253 -17.04 18.78 -3.31
N TYR A 254 -16.04 18.71 -2.44
CA TYR A 254 -14.62 18.82 -2.81
C TYR A 254 -13.91 17.47 -2.61
N TYR A 255 -13.26 16.97 -3.67
CA TYR A 255 -12.46 15.73 -3.66
C TYR A 255 -11.00 16.06 -3.36
N SER A 256 -10.43 15.55 -2.26
CA SER A 256 -8.99 15.65 -1.99
C SER A 256 -8.31 14.34 -2.40
N GLY A 257 -7.71 14.27 -3.59
CA GLY A 257 -6.94 13.11 -4.02
C GLY A 257 -5.63 13.01 -3.23
N ALA A 258 -5.35 11.87 -2.61
CA ALA A 258 -4.07 11.62 -1.95
C ALA A 258 -2.97 11.48 -3.01
N LEU A 259 -2.28 12.57 -3.33
CA LEU A 259 -0.95 12.49 -3.93
C LEU A 259 0.06 12.17 -2.83
N PHE A 260 0.92 11.18 -3.10
CA PHE A 260 2.13 10.90 -2.32
C PHE A 260 2.94 12.19 -2.10
N CYS A 261 2.86 12.76 -0.90
CA CYS A 261 3.72 13.84 -0.44
C CYS A 261 4.66 13.28 0.64
N GLN A 262 5.81 12.75 0.22
CA GLN A 262 6.91 12.41 1.12
C GLN A 262 7.72 13.69 1.43
N HIS A 263 7.76 14.09 2.70
CA HIS A 263 8.63 15.12 3.31
C HIS A 263 8.32 16.62 3.03
N PRO A 264 8.72 17.54 3.95
CA PRO A 264 8.13 18.87 4.11
C PRO A 264 8.69 19.95 3.16
N THR A 265 9.49 19.58 2.16
CA THR A 265 10.08 20.55 1.22
C THR A 265 9.97 20.06 -0.21
N LYS A 266 8.74 20.17 -0.75
CA LYS A 266 8.37 20.43 -2.15
C LYS A 266 9.19 19.74 -3.25
N VAL A 267 8.62 18.71 -3.88
CA VAL A 267 8.49 18.59 -5.36
C VAL A 267 7.27 17.70 -5.67
N CYS A 268 6.13 18.30 -6.03
CA CYS A 268 5.04 17.57 -6.70
C CYS A 268 5.33 17.57 -8.20
N PHE A 269 5.47 16.38 -8.80
CA PHE A 269 5.66 16.25 -10.24
C PHE A 269 4.28 16.35 -10.92
N TRP A 270 4.13 17.39 -11.76
CA TRP A 270 2.99 17.78 -12.60
C TRP A 270 1.91 18.75 -12.04
N PRO A 271 1.62 19.87 -12.75
CA PRO A 271 0.73 20.92 -12.27
C PRO A 271 -0.67 20.79 -12.89
N ALA A 272 -1.69 20.57 -12.06
CA ALA A 272 -3.07 20.89 -12.44
C ALA A 272 -3.87 21.24 -11.17
N ILE A 273 -3.91 22.55 -10.89
CA ILE A 273 -4.98 23.30 -10.23
C ILE A 273 -5.71 22.52 -9.11
N PHE A 274 -5.06 22.41 -7.95
CA PHE A 274 -5.74 22.22 -6.68
C PHE A 274 -5.50 23.49 -5.85
N ARG A 275 -6.53 24.33 -5.69
CA ARG A 275 -6.55 25.28 -4.58
C ARG A 275 -6.72 24.44 -3.32
N SER A 276 -5.71 24.45 -2.47
CA SER A 276 -5.71 23.84 -1.15
C SER A 276 -6.91 24.33 -0.32
N CYS A 277 -7.59 23.41 0.36
CA CYS A 277 -8.33 23.73 1.58
C CYS A 277 -7.36 24.12 2.70
#